data_AF-A0A1B9S2I8-F1
#
_entry.id   AF-A0A1B9S2I8-F1
#
_cell.length_a   1.000
_cell.length_b   1.000
_cell.length_c   1.000
_cell.angle_alpha   90.00
_cell.angle_beta   90.00
_cell.angle_gamma   90.00
#
_symmetry.space_group_name_H-M   'P 1'
#
loop_
_entity.id
_entity.type
_entity.pdbx_description
1 polymer ?
#
loop_
_entity_poly.entity_id
_entity_poly.type
_entity_poly.pdbx_seq_one_letter_code
_entity_poly.pdbx_strand_id
1 'polypeptide(L)'
;MDIEGRPLGIRPSLSCAIALHSGYRGGIGTGLQALARDISEGALSGSLAIVSQFDQRPDLAEILLRDGFAKHQTALSLFVLALMGIDSSEPPKSEGKTKGDAKTQSIEEFLSGLYRIGTGWLGWTPDVTLDATIAEIMEAHAGRIEMLKAVYGSGEEKPEDKGGPWDRNVRKIFGGHQIIKVSSEEAGA
;
A
#
# COMPACT_ATOMS: atom_id res chain seq x y z
N MET A 1 5.54 24.06 0.01
CA MET A 1 5.23 22.76 -0.60
C MET A 1 6.54 22.16 -1.03
N ASP A 2 6.81 20.93 -0.63
CA ASP A 2 7.99 20.22 -1.11
C ASP A 2 7.82 19.90 -2.61
N ILE A 3 8.92 19.64 -3.32
CA ILE A 3 8.97 19.51 -4.79
C ILE A 3 8.06 18.37 -5.31
N GLU A 4 7.68 17.45 -4.43
CA GLU A 4 6.78 16.32 -4.72
C GLU A 4 5.33 16.52 -4.23
N GLY A 5 4.93 17.76 -3.89
CA GLY A 5 3.57 18.06 -3.44
C GLY A 5 3.20 17.46 -2.07
N ARG A 6 4.18 16.89 -1.34
CA ARG A 6 3.95 16.28 -0.03
C ARG A 6 3.88 17.34 1.06
N PRO A 7 2.86 17.30 1.94
CA PRO A 7 2.66 18.31 2.98
C PRO A 7 3.78 18.38 4.02
N LEU A 8 4.53 17.29 4.24
CA LEU A 8 5.59 17.20 5.25
C LEU A 8 6.99 16.90 4.69
N GLY A 9 7.13 16.65 3.38
CA GLY A 9 8.41 16.30 2.76
C GLY A 9 9.02 14.97 3.22
N ILE A 10 8.23 14.11 3.85
CA ILE A 10 8.61 12.75 4.25
C ILE A 10 8.01 11.73 3.29
N ARG A 11 8.72 10.61 3.06
CA ARG A 11 8.32 9.55 2.14
C ARG A 11 7.77 8.35 2.91
N PRO A 12 6.55 7.85 2.60
CA PRO A 12 5.98 6.66 3.24
C PRO A 12 6.55 5.38 2.62
N SER A 13 7.81 5.10 2.90
CA SER A 13 8.54 3.95 2.35
C SER A 13 8.12 2.62 2.99
N LEU A 14 8.36 1.51 2.30
CA LEU A 14 8.08 0.16 2.81
C LEU A 14 8.87 -0.12 4.11
N SER A 15 10.12 0.33 4.19
CA SER A 15 10.92 0.24 5.43
C SER A 15 10.26 0.96 6.60
N CYS A 16 9.75 2.17 6.37
CA CYS A 16 9.02 2.93 7.38
C CYS A 16 7.75 2.19 7.83
N ALA A 17 7.00 1.59 6.89
CA ALA A 17 5.82 0.79 7.22
C ALA A 17 6.16 -0.40 8.12
N ILE A 18 7.22 -1.14 7.79
CA ILE A 18 7.70 -2.30 8.57
C ILE A 18 8.17 -1.86 9.96
N ALA A 19 8.96 -0.79 10.04
CA ALA A 19 9.50 -0.28 11.30
C ALA A 19 8.39 0.19 12.24
N LEU A 20 7.42 0.98 11.73
CA LEU A 20 6.29 1.44 12.52
C LEU A 20 5.33 0.30 12.90
N HIS A 21 5.08 -0.66 11.99
CA HIS A 21 4.23 -1.81 12.30
C HIS A 21 4.82 -2.66 13.44
N SER A 22 6.12 -2.95 13.37
CA SER A 22 6.80 -3.80 14.37
C SER A 22 7.06 -3.06 15.69
N GLY A 23 7.42 -1.78 15.63
CA GLY A 23 7.84 -0.97 16.79
C GLY A 23 6.71 -0.27 17.53
N TYR A 24 5.61 0.12 16.86
CA TYR A 24 4.58 0.94 17.51
C TYR A 24 3.74 0.14 18.51
N ARG A 25 3.58 0.72 19.71
CA ARG A 25 2.71 0.25 20.78
C ARG A 25 1.82 1.42 21.18
N GLY A 26 0.57 1.39 20.72
CA GLY A 26 -0.40 2.43 21.04
C GLY A 26 -1.03 2.20 22.41
N GLY A 27 -1.91 3.12 22.82
CA GLY A 27 -2.65 2.98 24.08
C GLY A 27 -3.55 1.73 24.08
N ILE A 28 -4.17 1.43 22.93
CA ILE A 28 -4.99 0.23 22.72
C ILE A 28 -4.55 -0.44 21.41
N GLY A 29 -3.83 -1.56 21.49
CA GLY A 29 -3.37 -2.32 20.32
C GLY A 29 -1.95 -1.99 19.86
N THR A 30 -1.52 -2.61 18.75
CA THR A 30 -0.14 -2.53 18.25
C THR A 30 -0.08 -2.27 16.75
N GLY A 31 1.05 -1.75 16.28
CA GLY A 31 1.32 -1.54 14.86
C GLY A 31 0.52 -0.43 14.20
N LEU A 32 0.43 -0.47 12.86
CA LEU A 32 -0.10 0.61 12.03
C LEU A 32 -1.57 0.96 12.31
N GLN A 33 -2.42 -0.01 12.69
CA GLN A 33 -3.82 0.29 13.02
C GLN A 33 -3.94 1.10 14.31
N ALA A 34 -3.14 0.75 15.33
CA ALA A 34 -3.08 1.53 16.55
C ALA A 34 -2.52 2.93 16.29
N LEU A 35 -1.49 3.03 15.44
CA LEU A 35 -0.93 4.31 15.01
C LEU A 35 -1.97 5.17 14.28
N ALA A 36 -2.72 4.60 13.33
CA ALA A 36 -3.75 5.32 12.59
C ALA A 36 -4.82 5.89 13.52
N ARG A 37 -5.26 5.10 14.51
CA ARG A 37 -6.22 5.56 15.52
C ARG A 37 -5.62 6.70 16.35
N ASP A 38 -4.44 6.49 16.91
CA ASP A 38 -3.79 7.46 17.79
C ASP A 38 -3.55 8.80 17.05
N ILE A 39 -3.19 8.78 15.76
CA ILE A 39 -3.10 9.98 14.92
C ILE A 39 -4.49 10.62 14.70
N SER A 40 -5.53 9.83 14.43
CA SER A 40 -6.90 10.35 14.25
C SER A 40 -7.47 10.98 15.53
N GLU A 41 -7.03 10.52 16.70
CA GLU A 41 -7.40 11.07 18.01
C GLU A 41 -6.51 12.26 18.43
N GLY A 42 -5.48 12.59 17.65
CA GLY A 42 -4.55 13.67 17.96
C GLY A 42 -3.56 13.33 19.07
N ALA A 43 -3.31 12.04 19.33
CA ALA A 43 -2.36 11.60 20.33
C ALA A 43 -0.93 11.94 19.92
N LEU A 44 -0.21 12.58 20.85
CA LEU A 44 1.18 12.99 20.65
C LEU A 44 2.11 11.79 20.39
N SER A 45 1.85 10.65 21.03
CA SER A 45 2.63 9.43 20.88
C SER A 45 2.70 8.95 19.43
N GLY A 46 1.58 8.98 18.70
CA GLY A 46 1.55 8.59 17.30
C GLY A 46 2.38 9.51 16.43
N SER A 47 2.27 10.82 16.66
CA SER A 47 3.04 11.82 15.91
C SER A 47 4.54 11.68 16.16
N LEU A 48 4.94 11.51 17.41
CA LEU A 48 6.35 11.31 17.78
C LEU A 48 6.92 10.01 17.21
N ALA A 49 6.14 8.93 17.16
CA ALA A 49 6.57 7.67 16.58
C ALA A 49 6.86 7.78 15.08
N ILE A 50 6.08 8.59 14.34
CA ILE A 50 6.36 8.89 12.93
C ILE A 50 7.65 9.70 12.82
N VAL A 51 7.77 10.78 13.59
CA VAL A 51 8.95 11.66 13.56
C VAL A 51 10.24 10.91 13.85
N SER A 52 10.22 9.97 14.81
CA SER A 52 11.39 9.17 15.18
C SER A 52 11.85 8.21 14.08
N GLN A 53 11.10 8.05 12.97
CA GLN A 53 11.58 7.28 11.82
C GLN A 53 12.48 8.12 10.89
N PHE A 54 12.51 9.43 11.09
CA PHE A 54 13.17 10.38 10.18
C PHE A 54 14.29 11.13 10.89
N ASP A 55 15.28 10.40 11.42
CA ASP A 55 16.45 10.97 12.11
C ASP A 55 17.22 11.99 11.24
N GLN A 56 17.13 11.85 9.91
CA GLN A 56 17.75 12.77 8.95
C GLN A 56 16.99 14.10 8.79
N ARG A 57 15.83 14.24 9.43
CA ARG A 57 14.96 15.43 9.41
C ARG A 57 14.68 15.91 10.85
N PRO A 58 15.71 16.40 11.58
CA PRO A 58 15.53 16.89 12.95
C PRO A 58 14.59 18.10 13.02
N ASP A 59 14.45 18.84 11.91
CA ASP A 59 13.53 19.96 11.73
C ASP A 59 12.05 19.54 11.82
N LEU A 60 11.72 18.27 11.51
CA LEU A 60 10.34 17.81 11.47
C LEU A 60 9.68 17.88 12.85
N ALA A 61 10.41 17.50 13.90
CA ALA A 61 9.93 17.62 15.28
C ALA A 61 9.62 19.08 15.64
N GLU A 62 10.54 19.98 15.28
CA GLU A 62 10.42 21.42 15.55
C GLU A 62 9.24 22.03 14.80
N ILE A 63 9.08 21.72 13.52
CA ILE A 63 7.95 22.20 12.68
C ILE A 63 6.62 21.75 13.28
N LEU A 64 6.50 20.48 13.67
CA LEU A 64 5.26 19.94 14.24
C LEU A 64 4.95 20.55 15.61
N LEU A 65 5.96 20.75 16.46
CA LEU A 65 5.80 21.39 17.77
C LEU A 65 5.44 22.87 17.65
N ARG A 66 6.10 23.60 16.75
CA ARG A 66 5.90 25.04 16.54
C ARG A 66 4.52 25.34 15.96
N ASP A 67 4.13 24.62 14.93
CA ASP A 67 2.87 24.90 14.21
C ASP A 67 1.67 24.28 14.93
N GLY A 68 1.92 23.24 15.75
CA GLY A 68 0.96 22.45 16.50
C GLY A 68 0.51 21.20 15.72
N PHE A 69 0.49 20.04 16.40
CA PHE A 69 0.14 18.75 15.80
C PHE A 69 -1.24 18.72 15.12
N ALA A 70 -2.22 19.44 15.69
CA ALA A 70 -3.56 19.51 15.11
C ALA A 70 -3.58 20.04 13.67
N LYS A 71 -2.67 20.97 13.32
CA LYS A 71 -2.58 21.50 11.95
C LYS A 71 -2.03 20.49 10.95
N HIS A 72 -1.24 19.53 11.43
CA HIS A 72 -0.59 18.51 10.61
C HIS A 72 -1.29 17.15 10.69
N GLN A 73 -2.37 17.05 11.47
CA GLN A 73 -3.09 15.81 11.72
C GLN A 73 -3.54 15.14 10.41
N THR A 74 -4.15 15.90 9.49
CA THR A 74 -4.56 15.39 8.18
C THR A 74 -3.38 14.84 7.37
N ALA A 75 -2.24 15.55 7.36
CA ALA A 75 -1.04 15.11 6.65
C ALA A 75 -0.46 13.82 7.24
N LEU A 76 -0.44 13.71 8.58
CA LEU A 76 0.00 12.50 9.28
C LEU A 76 -0.97 11.33 9.06
N SER A 77 -2.29 11.57 9.04
CA SER A 77 -3.29 10.55 8.73
C SER A 77 -3.09 10.00 7.32
N LEU A 78 -2.94 10.88 6.32
CA LEU A 78 -2.67 10.47 4.94
C LEU A 78 -1.35 9.70 4.81
N PHE A 79 -0.32 10.11 5.54
CA PHE A 79 0.95 9.39 5.61
C PHE A 79 0.76 7.96 6.14
N VAL A 80 0.03 7.78 7.24
CA VAL A 80 -0.24 6.44 7.80
C VAL A 80 -1.10 5.60 6.86
N LEU A 81 -2.10 6.20 6.20
CA LEU A 81 -2.91 5.50 5.18
C LEU A 81 -2.05 5.01 4.01
N ALA A 82 -1.11 5.84 3.54
CA ALA A 82 -0.16 5.44 2.50
C ALA A 82 0.73 4.27 2.93
N LEU A 83 1.16 4.23 4.20
CA LEU A 83 1.89 3.08 4.78
C LEU A 83 1.04 1.81 4.90
N MET A 84 -0.28 1.93 4.81
CA MET A 84 -1.21 0.80 4.77
C MET A 84 -1.59 0.40 3.34
N GLY A 85 -1.04 1.09 2.32
CA GLY A 85 -1.39 0.87 0.92
C GLY A 85 -2.74 1.47 0.51
N ILE A 86 -3.30 2.37 1.32
CA ILE A 86 -4.54 3.07 1.00
C ILE A 86 -4.17 4.40 0.35
N ASP A 87 -4.44 4.54 -0.95
CA ASP A 87 -4.39 5.84 -1.62
C ASP A 87 -5.72 6.58 -1.39
N SER A 88 -5.63 7.79 -0.85
CA SER A 88 -6.79 8.65 -0.60
C SER A 88 -7.25 9.41 -1.85
N SER A 89 -6.52 9.27 -2.98
CA SER A 89 -6.88 9.86 -4.27
C SER A 89 -7.82 8.99 -5.11
N GLU A 90 -7.97 7.71 -4.79
CA GLU A 90 -8.90 6.81 -5.46
C GLU A 90 -10.32 6.87 -4.84
N PRO A 91 -11.39 6.97 -5.64
CA PRO A 91 -12.75 6.92 -5.11
C PRO A 91 -13.02 5.56 -4.45
N PRO A 92 -13.85 5.50 -3.38
CA PRO A 92 -14.16 4.25 -2.69
C PRO A 92 -14.82 3.28 -3.67
N LYS A 93 -14.11 2.19 -4.01
CA LYS A 93 -14.69 1.08 -4.78
C LYS A 93 -15.77 0.43 -3.90
N SER A 94 -17.03 0.58 -4.30
CA SER A 94 -18.22 0.12 -3.57
C SER A 94 -18.16 -1.37 -3.20
N GLU A 95 -18.59 -1.68 -1.98
CA GLU A 95 -18.71 -3.02 -1.40
C GLU A 95 -19.46 -4.01 -2.31
N GLY A 96 -18.71 -4.94 -2.92
CA GLY A 96 -19.25 -6.11 -3.60
C GLY A 96 -19.35 -7.29 -2.63
N LYS A 97 -20.58 -7.76 -2.39
CA LYS A 97 -20.96 -8.92 -1.56
C LYS A 97 -19.93 -10.07 -1.54
N THR A 98 -19.27 -10.28 -0.41
CA THR A 98 -18.43 -11.46 -0.14
C THR A 98 -19.29 -12.64 0.36
N LYS A 99 -19.58 -13.57 -0.55
CA LYS A 99 -19.74 -15.00 -0.19
C LYS A 99 -18.45 -15.69 -0.59
N GLY A 100 -17.56 -15.86 0.38
CA GLY A 100 -16.30 -16.58 0.22
C GLY A 100 -15.44 -16.35 1.44
N ASP A 101 -14.97 -17.44 2.03
CA ASP A 101 -14.12 -17.51 3.22
C ASP A 101 -12.75 -16.83 2.92
N ALA A 102 -12.76 -15.49 2.94
CA ALA A 102 -11.60 -14.67 2.69
C ALA A 102 -10.72 -14.72 3.94
N LYS A 103 -9.64 -15.51 3.89
CA LYS A 103 -8.61 -15.47 4.93
C LYS A 103 -8.18 -14.01 5.13
N THR A 104 -8.45 -13.47 6.30
CA THR A 104 -7.95 -12.18 6.75
C THR A 104 -6.42 -12.26 6.77
N GLN A 105 -5.76 -11.74 5.73
CA GLN A 105 -4.31 -11.65 5.68
C GLN A 105 -3.83 -10.66 6.73
N SER A 106 -2.78 -10.99 7.46
CA SER A 106 -2.20 -10.05 8.45
C SER A 106 -1.44 -8.93 7.74
N ILE A 107 -1.28 -7.76 8.39
CA ILE A 107 -0.45 -6.67 7.83
C ILE A 107 1.00 -7.12 7.64
N GLU A 108 1.52 -7.95 8.54
CA GLU A 108 2.88 -8.49 8.43
C GLU A 108 3.05 -9.34 7.16
N GLU A 109 2.07 -10.20 6.85
CA GLU A 109 2.05 -10.98 5.62
C GLU A 109 1.94 -10.08 4.39
N PHE A 110 1.17 -9.00 4.47
CA PHE A 110 1.02 -8.02 3.39
C PHE A 110 2.35 -7.30 3.10
N LEU A 111 2.99 -6.72 4.12
CA LEU A 111 4.28 -6.01 3.98
C LEU A 111 5.40 -6.95 3.50
N SER A 112 5.43 -8.18 4.03
CA SER A 112 6.36 -9.22 3.57
C SER A 112 6.11 -9.60 2.11
N GLY A 113 4.85 -9.63 1.68
CA GLY A 113 4.45 -9.85 0.30
C GLY A 113 4.99 -8.77 -0.64
N LEU A 114 4.88 -7.50 -0.25
CA LEU A 114 5.43 -6.37 -1.03
C LEU A 114 6.95 -6.45 -1.19
N TYR A 115 7.66 -6.81 -0.11
CA TYR A 115 9.11 -6.99 -0.19
C TYR A 115 9.50 -8.12 -1.17
N ARG A 116 8.74 -9.23 -1.16
CA ARG A 116 8.94 -10.35 -2.11
C ARG A 116 8.61 -9.95 -3.55
N ILE A 117 7.59 -9.12 -3.77
CA ILE A 117 7.28 -8.57 -5.09
C ILE A 117 8.45 -7.73 -5.60
N GLY A 118 8.93 -6.78 -4.81
CA GLY A 118 10.03 -5.90 -5.22
C GLY A 118 11.31 -6.67 -5.54
N THR A 119 11.79 -7.47 -4.59
CA THR A 119 13.08 -8.17 -4.73
C THR A 119 13.02 -9.39 -5.65
N GLY A 120 11.86 -10.04 -5.77
CA GLY A 120 11.69 -11.23 -6.59
C GLY A 120 11.10 -10.94 -7.97
N TRP A 121 9.89 -10.36 -8.01
CA TRP A 121 9.13 -10.22 -9.25
C TRP A 121 9.60 -9.03 -10.11
N LEU A 122 9.84 -7.90 -9.46
CA LEU A 122 10.32 -6.67 -10.11
C LEU A 122 11.83 -6.71 -10.32
N GLY A 123 12.55 -7.52 -9.53
CA GLY A 123 14.00 -7.64 -9.60
C GLY A 123 14.74 -6.41 -9.07
N TRP A 124 14.09 -5.63 -8.20
CA TRP A 124 14.73 -4.50 -7.52
C TRP A 124 15.70 -4.98 -6.46
N THR A 125 16.69 -4.16 -6.12
CA THR A 125 17.54 -4.43 -4.96
C THR A 125 16.72 -4.30 -3.66
N PRO A 126 17.17 -4.91 -2.55
CA PRO A 126 16.57 -4.69 -1.23
C PRO A 126 16.41 -3.22 -0.89
N ASP A 127 17.46 -2.41 -1.11
CA ASP A 127 17.46 -0.98 -0.77
C ASP A 127 16.38 -0.22 -1.55
N VAL A 128 16.28 -0.46 -2.86
CA VAL A 128 15.25 0.17 -3.72
C VAL A 128 13.84 -0.28 -3.30
N THR A 129 13.67 -1.56 -2.99
CA THR A 129 12.37 -2.10 -2.55
C THR A 129 11.94 -1.51 -1.20
N LEU A 130 12.88 -1.32 -0.28
CA LEU A 130 12.62 -0.79 1.05
C LEU A 130 12.41 0.73 1.06
N ASP A 131 12.98 1.46 0.09
CA ASP A 131 12.77 2.90 -0.08
C ASP A 131 11.51 3.23 -0.90
N ALA A 132 11.07 2.30 -1.76
CA ALA A 132 9.82 2.45 -2.50
C ALA A 132 8.60 2.54 -1.59
N THR A 133 7.62 3.33 -2.01
CA THR A 133 6.29 3.37 -1.40
C THR A 133 5.49 2.15 -1.81
N ILE A 134 4.49 1.79 -0.99
CA ILE A 134 3.60 0.66 -1.29
C ILE A 134 2.90 0.83 -2.64
N ALA A 135 2.42 2.05 -2.94
CA ALA A 135 1.77 2.38 -4.19
C ALA A 135 2.69 2.15 -5.40
N GLU A 136 3.95 2.60 -5.34
CA GLU A 136 4.91 2.39 -6.43
C GLU A 136 5.21 0.91 -6.67
N ILE A 137 5.33 0.11 -5.61
CA ILE A 137 5.54 -1.35 -5.74
C ILE A 137 4.32 -1.99 -6.42
N MET A 138 3.10 -1.61 -6.00
CA MET A 138 1.86 -2.13 -6.57
C MET A 138 1.70 -1.74 -8.05
N GLU A 139 1.98 -0.49 -8.38
CA GLU A 139 1.89 0.02 -9.75
C GLU A 139 2.93 -0.64 -10.67
N ALA A 140 4.18 -0.73 -10.22
CA ALA A 140 5.24 -1.41 -10.97
C ALA A 140 4.91 -2.89 -11.22
N HIS A 141 4.30 -3.55 -10.22
CA HIS A 141 3.83 -4.93 -10.36
C HIS A 141 2.69 -5.04 -11.37
N ALA A 142 1.71 -4.14 -11.32
CA ALA A 142 0.60 -4.10 -12.28
C ALA A 142 1.10 -3.88 -13.72
N GLY A 143 1.97 -2.90 -13.95
CA GLY A 143 2.56 -2.64 -15.27
C GLY A 143 3.38 -3.82 -15.79
N ARG A 144 4.11 -4.53 -14.91
CA ARG A 144 4.85 -5.74 -15.32
C ARG A 144 3.91 -6.90 -15.70
N ILE A 145 2.77 -7.04 -15.03
CA ILE A 145 1.74 -8.01 -15.42
C ILE A 145 1.14 -7.65 -16.79
N GLU A 146 0.84 -6.37 -17.03
CA GLU A 146 0.31 -5.90 -18.31
C GLU A 146 1.30 -6.15 -19.45
N MET A 147 2.58 -5.82 -19.25
CA MET A 147 3.64 -6.11 -20.21
C MET A 147 3.73 -7.61 -20.54
N LEU A 148 3.70 -8.48 -19.52
CA LEU A 148 3.73 -9.93 -19.73
C LEU A 148 2.51 -10.42 -20.51
N LYS A 149 1.32 -9.88 -20.23
CA LYS A 149 0.10 -10.16 -21.01
C LYS A 149 0.22 -9.67 -22.45
N ALA A 150 0.82 -8.51 -22.70
CA ALA A 150 1.02 -8.00 -24.04
C ALA A 150 2.02 -8.86 -24.85
N VAL A 151 3.11 -9.31 -24.21
CA VAL A 151 4.17 -10.12 -24.87
C VAL A 151 3.74 -11.57 -25.11
N TYR A 152 3.04 -12.18 -24.15
CA TYR A 152 2.71 -13.61 -24.18
C TYR A 152 1.22 -13.90 -24.44
N GLY A 153 0.37 -12.88 -24.50
CA GLY A 153 -1.08 -12.99 -24.68
C GLY A 153 -1.57 -12.82 -26.12
N SER A 154 -0.69 -12.83 -27.12
CA SER A 154 -1.10 -12.95 -28.52
C SER A 154 -1.44 -14.41 -28.85
N GLY A 155 -2.62 -14.83 -28.42
CA GLY A 155 -3.29 -16.04 -28.85
C GLY A 155 -4.79 -15.77 -28.87
N GLU A 156 -5.30 -15.28 -30.01
CA GLU A 156 -6.71 -15.46 -30.32
C GLU A 156 -6.99 -16.96 -30.39
N GLU A 157 -7.48 -17.50 -29.29
CA GLU A 157 -8.60 -18.42 -29.20
C GLU A 157 -8.85 -18.69 -27.71
N LYS A 158 -10.10 -18.58 -27.28
CA LYS A 158 -10.54 -19.24 -26.05
C LYS A 158 -10.43 -20.75 -26.31
N PRO A 159 -9.63 -21.49 -25.53
CA PRO A 159 -10.22 -22.64 -24.88
C PRO A 159 -9.80 -22.78 -23.41
N GLU A 160 -10.78 -23.20 -22.64
CA GLU A 160 -10.78 -23.79 -21.29
C GLU A 160 -9.56 -23.60 -20.40
N ASP A 161 -9.84 -22.92 -19.28
CA ASP A 161 -9.07 -22.82 -18.05
C ASP A 161 -8.40 -24.15 -17.66
N LYS A 162 -7.14 -24.30 -18.06
CA LYS A 162 -6.19 -25.20 -17.41
C LYS A 162 -5.04 -24.37 -16.87
N GLY A 163 -5.35 -23.54 -15.88
CA GLY A 163 -4.37 -22.82 -15.08
C GLY A 163 -3.22 -23.73 -14.64
N GLY A 164 -2.02 -23.40 -15.13
CA GLY A 164 -0.77 -24.06 -14.70
C GLY A 164 -0.58 -23.96 -13.18
N PRO A 165 0.32 -24.76 -12.59
CA PRO A 165 0.59 -24.75 -11.14
C PRO A 165 0.91 -23.34 -10.59
N TRP A 166 1.51 -22.48 -11.42
CA TRP A 166 1.90 -21.12 -11.08
C TRP A 166 0.74 -20.14 -10.98
N ASP A 167 -0.21 -20.21 -11.91
CA ASP A 167 -1.40 -19.35 -11.92
C ASP A 167 -2.31 -19.65 -10.71
N ARG A 168 -2.33 -20.92 -10.27
CA ARG A 168 -2.98 -21.32 -9.01
C ARG A 168 -2.34 -20.74 -7.76
N ASN A 169 -1.02 -20.54 -7.74
CA ASN A 169 -0.34 -19.95 -6.58
C ASN A 169 -0.51 -18.43 -6.55
N VAL A 170 -0.47 -17.76 -7.71
CA VAL A 170 -0.75 -16.32 -7.81
C VAL A 170 -2.22 -16.03 -7.47
N ARG A 171 -3.15 -16.84 -7.97
CA ARG A 171 -4.58 -16.73 -7.61
C ARG A 171 -4.89 -17.14 -6.17
N LYS A 172 -4.10 -18.02 -5.55
CA LYS A 172 -4.20 -18.29 -4.10
C LYS A 172 -3.72 -17.13 -3.24
N ILE A 173 -2.76 -16.34 -3.73
CA ILE A 173 -2.23 -15.17 -3.00
C ILE A 173 -3.05 -13.90 -3.31
N PHE A 174 -3.60 -13.75 -4.52
CA PHE A 174 -4.25 -12.53 -4.99
C PHE A 174 -5.70 -12.68 -5.51
N GLY A 175 -6.26 -13.90 -5.56
CA GLY A 175 -7.56 -14.19 -6.17
C GLY A 175 -8.80 -13.67 -5.44
N GLY A 176 -8.63 -12.86 -4.39
CA GLY A 176 -9.73 -12.12 -3.74
C GLY A 176 -10.22 -10.91 -4.54
N HIS A 177 -9.50 -10.47 -5.57
CA HIS A 177 -9.87 -9.29 -6.37
C HIS A 177 -10.32 -9.72 -7.78
N GLN A 178 -11.63 -9.73 -8.01
CA GLN A 178 -12.19 -10.00 -9.34
C GLN A 178 -12.06 -8.77 -10.25
N ILE A 179 -11.42 -8.95 -11.40
CA ILE A 179 -11.52 -8.05 -12.55
C ILE A 179 -12.93 -8.25 -13.15
N ILE A 180 -13.81 -7.27 -12.95
CA ILE A 180 -15.10 -7.23 -13.65
C ILE A 180 -14.79 -6.93 -15.12
N LYS A 181 -15.06 -7.91 -15.98
CA LYS A 181 -15.01 -7.74 -17.43
C LYS A 181 -16.26 -6.97 -17.84
N VAL A 182 -16.14 -5.66 -18.08
CA VAL A 182 -17.21 -4.89 -18.73
C VAL A 182 -17.17 -5.26 -20.21
N SER A 183 -18.18 -6.00 -20.67
CA SER A 183 -18.41 -6.26 -22.08
C SER A 183 -18.96 -4.99 -22.72
N SER A 184 -18.28 -4.45 -23.72
CA SER A 184 -18.80 -3.38 -24.58
C SER A 184 -19.67 -4.01 -25.67
N GLU A 185 -20.96 -4.14 -25.37
CA GLU A 185 -22.07 -4.42 -26.28
C GLU A 185 -23.24 -3.71 -25.57
N GLU A 186 -23.82 -2.60 -26.00
CA GLU A 186 -24.42 -2.31 -27.30
C GLU A 186 -24.34 -0.79 -27.57
N ALA A 187 -23.77 -0.40 -28.71
CA ALA A 187 -24.08 0.86 -29.38
C ALA A 187 -24.62 0.48 -30.76
N GLY A 188 -25.93 0.48 -30.91
CA GLY A 188 -26.57 0.10 -32.16
C GLY A 188 -28.09 0.02 -32.09
N ALA A 189 -28.75 1.18 -31.96
CA ALA A 189 -30.01 1.53 -32.63
C ALA A 189 -30.39 2.98 -32.28
#